data_AF-A0A3M0ZVM4-F1
#
_entry.id   AF-A0A3M0ZVM4-F1
#
_cell.length_a   1.000
_cell.length_b   1.000
_cell.length_c   1.000
_cell.angle_alpha   90.00
_cell.angle_beta   90.00
_cell.angle_gamma   90.00
#
_symmetry.space_group_name_H-M   'P 1'
#
loop_
_entity.id
_entity.type
_entity.pdbx_description
1 polymer ?
#
loop_
_entity_poly.entity_id
_entity_poly.type
_entity_poly.pdbx_seq_one_letter_code
_entity_poly.pdbx_strand_id
1 'polypeptide(L)'
;MFDIYIKETFLMVIIFSALPLAVSSLAGLMVSILQAATQVQEQSIVFFAKFAAIVVALAFASDWICRELSVFFGEVVGSVALLGKIQW
;
A
#
# COMPACT_ATOMS: atom_id res chain seq x y z
N MET A 1 -5.22 26.11 12.02
CA MET A 1 -6.32 25.12 11.99
C MET A 1 -6.12 24.12 10.86
N PHE A 2 -5.84 24.56 9.64
CA PHE A 2 -5.46 23.68 8.52
C PHE A 2 -4.25 22.76 8.80
N ASP A 3 -3.24 23.25 9.54
CA ASP A 3 -2.02 22.49 9.83
C ASP A 3 -2.24 21.26 10.73
N ILE A 4 -3.31 21.25 11.54
CA ILE A 4 -3.62 20.10 12.40
C ILE A 4 -4.19 18.94 11.55
N TYR A 5 -5.08 19.27 10.62
CA TYR A 5 -5.70 18.30 9.71
C TYR A 5 -4.65 17.68 8.77
N ILE A 6 -3.74 18.49 8.21
CA ILE A 6 -2.68 17.96 7.34
C ILE A 6 -1.79 16.96 8.08
N LYS A 7 -1.47 17.22 9.36
CA LYS A 7 -0.63 16.31 10.17
C LYS A 7 -1.36 15.02 10.52
N GLU A 8 -2.64 15.10 10.88
CA GLU A 8 -3.46 13.92 11.17
C GLU A 8 -3.64 13.03 9.93
N THR A 9 -3.92 13.64 8.79
CA THR A 9 -3.99 12.94 7.49
C THR A 9 -2.65 12.30 7.14
N PHE A 10 -1.52 13.00 7.35
CA PHE A 10 -0.20 12.43 7.08
C PHE A 10 0.12 11.21 7.97
N LEU A 11 -0.22 11.29 9.27
CA LEU A 11 -0.01 10.18 10.19
C LEU A 11 -0.91 8.99 9.85
N MET A 12 -2.17 9.23 9.48
CA MET A 12 -3.04 8.19 8.96
C MET A 12 -2.42 7.53 7.73
N VAL A 13 -2.00 8.31 6.73
CA VAL A 13 -1.34 7.77 5.52
C VAL A 13 -0.08 6.96 5.85
N ILE A 14 0.74 7.40 6.80
CA ILE A 14 1.95 6.67 7.21
C ILE A 14 1.59 5.35 7.89
N ILE A 15 0.64 5.34 8.83
CA ILE A 15 0.24 4.11 9.54
C ILE A 15 -0.46 3.13 8.59
N PHE A 16 -1.32 3.64 7.70
CA PHE A 16 -2.04 2.83 6.73
C PHE A 16 -1.15 2.28 5.62
N SER A 17 -0.08 2.99 5.23
CA SER A 17 0.90 2.46 4.28
C SER A 17 1.91 1.50 4.93
N ALA A 18 2.21 1.67 6.23
CA ALA A 18 3.21 0.86 6.93
C ALA A 18 2.87 -0.64 6.98
N LEU A 19 1.59 -1.00 7.18
CA LEU A 19 1.18 -2.40 7.26
C LEU A 19 1.30 -3.15 5.92
N PRO A 20 0.77 -2.65 4.79
CA PRO A 20 0.98 -3.28 3.48
C PRO A 20 2.44 -3.23 3.02
N LEU A 21 3.19 -2.16 3.36
CA LEU A 21 4.64 -2.11 3.13
C LEU A 21 5.39 -3.23 3.89
N ALA A 22 5.03 -3.47 5.15
CA ALA A 22 5.63 -4.54 5.95
C ALA A 22 5.31 -5.93 5.38
N VAL A 23 4.06 -6.18 4.97
CA VAL A 23 3.64 -7.44 4.34
C VAL A 23 4.36 -7.67 3.01
N SER A 24 4.46 -6.63 2.17
CA SER A 24 5.21 -6.67 0.91
C SER A 24 6.71 -6.93 1.12
N SER A 25 7.32 -6.29 2.12
CA SER A 25 8.74 -6.46 2.46
C SER A 25 9.04 -7.88 2.93
N LEU A 26 8.16 -8.46 3.77
CA LEU A 26 8.26 -9.85 4.24
C LEU A 26 8.10 -10.86 3.10
N ALA A 27 7.12 -10.65 2.22
CA ALA A 27 6.92 -11.49 1.05
C ALA A 27 8.12 -11.43 0.09
N GLY A 28 8.65 -10.23 -0.17
CA GLY A 28 9.86 -10.02 -0.98
C GLY A 28 11.10 -10.69 -0.36
N LEU A 29 11.24 -10.63 0.97
CA LEU A 29 12.30 -11.34 1.70
C LEU A 29 12.19 -12.85 1.57
N MET A 30 11.01 -13.44 1.79
CA MET A 30 10.79 -14.88 1.67
C MET A 30 11.21 -15.40 0.29
N VAL A 31 10.85 -14.67 -0.76
CA VAL A 31 11.15 -15.02 -2.16
C VAL A 31 12.66 -14.91 -2.43
N SER A 32 13.32 -13.89 -1.90
CA SER A 32 14.78 -13.74 -2.02
C SER A 32 15.56 -14.87 -1.34
N ILE A 33 15.05 -15.41 -0.22
CA ILE A 33 15.65 -16.53 0.51
C ILE A 33 15.47 -17.83 -0.27
N LEU A 34 14.27 -18.08 -0.81
CA LEU A 34 13.98 -19.22 -1.68
C LEU A 34 14.92 -19.23 -2.90
N GLN A 35 15.15 -18.07 -3.50
CA GLN A 35 16.07 -17.89 -4.62
C GLN A 35 17.53 -18.23 -4.24
N ALA A 36 17.98 -17.82 -3.05
CA ALA A 36 19.33 -18.11 -2.57
C ALA A 36 19.53 -19.59 -2.19
N ALA A 37 18.50 -20.23 -1.63
CA ALA A 37 18.57 -21.60 -1.11
C ALA A 37 18.58 -22.69 -2.19
N THR A 38 17.88 -22.49 -3.32
CA THR A 38 17.78 -23.52 -4.37
C THR A 38 18.94 -23.53 -5.37
N GLN A 39 19.84 -22.54 -5.35
CA GLN A 39 21.02 -22.45 -6.24
C GLN A 39 20.71 -22.52 -7.75
N VAL A 40 19.44 -22.45 -8.18
CA VAL A 40 19.04 -22.43 -9.59
C VAL A 40 19.23 -21.01 -10.13
N GLN A 41 20.33 -20.78 -10.86
CA GLN A 41 20.66 -19.50 -11.50
C GLN A 41 20.15 -19.39 -12.96
N GLU A 42 19.15 -20.17 -13.34
CA GLU A 42 18.45 -20.01 -14.61
C GLU A 42 17.64 -18.70 -14.59
N GLN A 43 18.17 -17.64 -15.20
CA GLN A 43 17.58 -16.29 -15.17
C GLN A 43 16.10 -16.27 -15.56
N SER A 44 15.67 -17.15 -16.46
CA SER A 44 14.28 -17.20 -16.95
C SER A 44 13.29 -17.67 -15.86
N ILE A 45 13.65 -18.70 -15.11
CA ILE A 45 12.83 -19.24 -14.01
C ILE A 45 12.82 -18.26 -12.83
N VAL A 46 13.97 -17.65 -12.53
CA VAL A 46 14.08 -16.61 -11.50
C VAL A 46 13.21 -15.39 -11.83
N PHE A 47 13.18 -14.96 -13.09
CA PHE A 47 12.36 -13.83 -13.52
C PHE A 47 10.85 -14.14 -13.35
N PHE A 48 10.42 -15.34 -13.76
CA PHE A 48 9.03 -15.77 -13.61
C PHE A 48 8.62 -15.92 -12.13
N ALA A 49 9.48 -16.56 -11.31
CA ALA A 49 9.22 -16.73 -9.88
C ALA A 49 9.15 -15.38 -9.13
N LYS A 50 10.04 -14.44 -9.46
CA LYS A 50 9.97 -13.06 -8.92
C LYS A 50 8.70 -12.33 -9.35
N PHE A 51 8.29 -12.45 -10.60
CA PHE A 51 7.07 -11.82 -11.09
C PHE A 51 5.82 -12.39 -10.39
N ALA A 52 5.73 -13.72 -10.28
CA ALA A 52 4.63 -14.38 -9.58
C ALA A 52 4.55 -13.97 -8.10
N ALA A 53 5.70 -13.87 -7.43
CA ALA A 53 5.78 -13.38 -6.06
C ALA A 53 5.25 -11.95 -5.89
N ILE A 54 5.62 -11.04 -6.80
CA ILE A 54 5.14 -9.65 -6.80
C ILE A 54 3.62 -9.60 -7.06
N VAL A 55 3.12 -10.39 -8.00
CA VAL A 55 1.68 -10.47 -8.31
C VAL A 55 0.89 -10.98 -7.11
N VAL A 56 1.37 -12.02 -6.42
CA VAL A 56 0.73 -12.54 -5.21
C VAL A 56 0.73 -11.49 -4.10
N ALA A 57 1.86 -10.82 -3.86
CA ALA A 57 1.93 -9.75 -2.87
C ALA A 57 0.96 -8.60 -3.18
N LEU A 58 0.86 -8.18 -4.45
CA LEU A 58 -0.09 -7.16 -4.89
C LEU A 58 -1.54 -7.62 -4.76
N ALA A 59 -1.84 -8.89 -5.08
CA ALA A 59 -3.19 -9.45 -4.94
C ALA A 59 -3.66 -9.40 -3.48
N PHE A 60 -2.81 -9.80 -2.54
CA PHE A 60 -3.12 -9.69 -1.10
C PHE A 60 -3.23 -8.24 -0.61
N ALA A 61 -2.42 -7.33 -1.16
CA ALA A 61 -2.48 -5.91 -0.79
C ALA A 61 -3.66 -5.15 -1.44
N SER A 62 -4.26 -5.69 -2.51
CA SER A 62 -5.22 -4.95 -3.35
C SER A 62 -6.52 -4.56 -2.62
N ASP A 63 -7.11 -5.47 -1.85
CA ASP A 63 -8.36 -5.25 -1.12
C ASP A 63 -8.21 -4.15 -0.06
N TRP A 64 -7.10 -4.20 0.68
CA TRP A 64 -6.77 -3.19 1.69
C TRP A 64 -6.61 -1.81 1.08
N ILE A 65 -5.81 -1.69 0.01
CA ILE A 65 -5.52 -0.41 -0.65
C ILE A 65 -6.82 0.24 -1.16
N CYS A 66 -7.72 -0.55 -1.76
CA CYS A 66 -9.01 -0.04 -2.23
C CYS A 66 -9.90 0.49 -1.10
N ARG A 67 -9.96 -0.24 0.02
CA ARG A 67 -10.78 0.15 1.18
C ARG A 67 -10.29 1.47 1.77
N GLU A 68 -8.98 1.62 1.90
CA GLU A 68 -8.37 2.82 2.47
C GLU A 68 -8.52 4.05 1.56
N LEU A 69 -8.29 3.87 0.26
CA LEU A 69 -8.48 4.93 -0.72
C LEU A 69 -9.92 5.45 -0.72
N SER A 70 -10.89 4.56 -0.54
CA SER A 70 -12.31 4.92 -0.46
C SER A 70 -12.65 5.73 0.79
N VAL A 71 -12.06 5.38 1.94
CA VAL A 71 -12.24 6.13 3.21
C VAL A 71 -11.65 7.53 3.08
N PHE A 72 -10.40 7.64 2.61
CA PHE A 72 -9.75 8.92 2.38
C PHE A 72 -10.53 9.81 1.40
N PHE A 73 -11.01 9.22 0.30
CA PHE A 73 -11.81 9.95 -0.68
C PHE A 73 -13.10 10.51 -0.05
N GLY A 74 -13.75 9.75 0.82
CA GLY A 74 -14.93 10.22 1.58
C GLY A 74 -14.62 11.40 2.50
N GLU A 75 -13.49 11.37 3.21
CA GLU A 75 -13.06 12.45 4.10
C GLU A 75 -12.72 13.74 3.34
N VAL A 76 -12.03 13.63 2.21
CA VAL A 76 -11.67 14.79 1.38
C VAL A 76 -12.93 15.41 0.77
N VAL A 77 -13.82 14.60 0.18
CA VAL A 77 -15.08 15.10 -0.40
C VAL A 77 -15.96 15.73 0.67
N GLY A 78 -16.06 15.12 1.85
CA GLY A 78 -16.79 15.67 2.99
C GLY A 78 -16.22 17.02 3.45
N SER A 79 -14.89 17.14 3.53
CA SER A 79 -14.21 18.38 3.93
C SER A 79 -14.42 19.51 2.92
N VAL A 80 -14.42 19.19 1.62
CA VAL A 80 -14.72 20.15 0.53
C VAL A 80 -16.20 20.56 0.55
N ALA A 81 -17.12 19.63 0.80
CA ALA A 81 -18.54 19.93 0.90
C ALA A 81 -18.89 20.85 2.09
N LEU A 82 -18.19 20.71 3.22
CA LEU A 82 -18.35 21.59 4.38
C LEU A 82 -17.87 23.02 4.12
N LEU A 83 -16.81 23.20 3.32
CA LEU A 83 -16.36 24.53 2.87
C LEU A 83 -17.40 25.19 1.94
N GLY A 84 -18.05 24.41 1.06
CA GLY A 84 -19.10 24.90 0.18
C GLY A 84 -20.39 25.33 0.91
N LYS A 85 -20.64 24.80 2.12
CA LYS A 85 -21.84 25.11 2.91
C LYS A 85 -21.70 26.37 3.78
N ILE A 86 -20.49 26.92 3.92
CA ILE A 86 -20.19 28.11 4.74
C ILE A 86 -20.18 29.41 3.91
N GLN A 87 -20.28 29.33 2.58
CA GLN A 87 -20.40 30.48 1.70
C GLN A 87 -21.79 30.49 1.04
N TRP A 88 -22.80 30.99 1.76
CA TRP A 88 -24.00 31.76 1.36
C TRP A 88 -25.05 31.68 2.48
#